data_AF-A0A4R6WKA7-F1
#
_entry.id   AF-A0A4R6WKA7-F1
#
_cell.length_a   1.000
_cell.length_b   1.000
_cell.length_c   1.000
_cell.angle_alpha   90.00
_cell.angle_beta   90.00
_cell.angle_gamma   90.00
#
_symmetry.space_group_name_H-M   'P 1'
#
loop_
_entity.id
_entity.type
_entity.pdbx_description
1 polymer ?
#
loop_
_entity_poly.entity_id
_entity_poly.type
_entity_poly.pdbx_seq_one_letter_code
_entity_poly.pdbx_strand_id
1 'polypeptide(L)' 'MSIDELKEALLNRTYPERVQISVDQLVIDVPKFLEIQFLECELWKKKDITKCPGHLRLIKFYEATKVEDTSATQN' A
#
# COMPACT_ATOMS: atom_id res chain seq x y z
N MET A 1 -3.28 -0.87 -10.86
CA MET A 1 -3.04 0.57 -10.64
C MET A 1 -1.65 0.91 -11.09
N SER A 2 -1.42 2.13 -11.56
CA SER A 2 -0.09 2.69 -11.76
C SER A 2 0.53 3.13 -10.41
N ILE A 3 1.81 3.52 -10.43
CA ILE A 3 2.46 4.09 -9.25
C ILE A 3 1.89 5.46 -8.90
N ASP A 4 1.55 6.27 -9.89
CA ASP A 4 1.00 7.61 -9.67
C ASP A 4 -0.39 7.54 -9.01
N GLU A 5 -1.24 6.62 -9.47
CA GLU A 5 -2.54 6.35 -8.81
C GLU A 5 -2.37 5.89 -7.37
N LEU A 6 -1.35 5.06 -7.09
CA LEU A 6 -1.04 4.61 -5.75
C LEU A 6 -0.51 5.76 -4.88
N LYS A 7 0.31 6.66 -5.41
CA LYS A 7 0.81 7.84 -4.69
C LYS A 7 -0.34 8.77 -4.32
N GLU A 8 -1.23 9.09 -5.25
CA GLU A 8 -2.39 9.94 -5.00
C GLU A 8 -3.35 9.33 -3.97
N ALA A 9 -3.61 8.02 -4.10
CA ALA A 9 -4.50 7.31 -3.20
C ALA A 9 -3.89 7.14 -1.80
N LEU A 10 -2.57 6.90 -1.72
CA LEU A 10 -1.93 6.48 -0.47
C LEU A 10 -1.28 7.61 0.33
N LEU A 11 -0.74 8.65 -0.32
CA LEU A 11 0.02 9.70 0.39
C LEU A 11 -0.84 10.80 1.01
N ASN A 12 -2.09 10.95 0.57
CA ASN A 12 -3.00 12.01 1.05
C ASN A 12 -3.97 11.53 2.14
N ARG A 13 -3.65 10.45 2.85
CA ARG A 13 -4.52 9.86 3.88
C ARG A 13 -3.72 9.52 5.14
N THR A 14 -4.42 9.47 6.26
CA THR A 14 -3.90 8.95 7.52
C THR A 14 -4.34 7.51 7.69
N TYR A 15 -3.44 6.68 8.19
CA TYR A 15 -3.68 5.25 8.42
C TYR A 15 -3.62 4.92 9.89
N PRO A 16 -4.26 3.82 10.33
CA PRO A 16 -4.06 3.31 11.67
C PRO A 16 -2.59 2.93 11.87
N GLU A 17 -2.18 2.87 13.14
CA GLU A 17 -0.82 2.51 13.55
C GLU A 17 -0.42 1.11 13.04
N ARG A 18 -1.40 0.25 12.75
CA ARG A 18 -1.18 -1.12 12.30
C ARG A 18 -2.15 -1.49 11.18
N VAL A 19 -1.63 -1.84 10.01
CA VAL A 19 -2.42 -2.31 8.86
C VAL A 19 -2.00 -3.73 8.50
N GLN A 20 -2.93 -4.69 8.61
CA GLN A 20 -2.68 -6.07 8.20
C GLN A 20 -2.87 -6.20 6.68
N ILE A 21 -1.81 -6.51 5.94
CA ILE A 21 -1.85 -6.60 4.46
C ILE A 21 -1.89 -8.03 3.92
N SER A 22 -1.64 -9.03 4.78
CA SER A 22 -1.83 -10.46 4.52
C SER A 22 -1.82 -11.23 5.85
N VAL A 23 -2.15 -12.52 5.88
CA VAL A 23 -2.19 -13.32 7.13
C VAL A 23 -0.90 -13.21 7.96
N ASP A 24 0.26 -13.14 7.31
CA ASP A 24 1.57 -13.13 7.98
C ASP A 24 2.25 -11.75 7.97
N GLN A 25 1.61 -10.70 7.43
CA GLN A 25 2.23 -9.38 7.27
C GLN A 25 1.40 -8.26 7.88
N LEU A 26 2.01 -7.59 8.85
CA LEU A 26 1.49 -6.42 9.56
C LEU A 26 2.41 -5.23 9.33
N VAL A 27 1.87 -4.12 8.85
CA VAL A 27 2.57 -2.84 8.69
C VAL A 27 2.35 -2.02 9.95
N ILE A 28 3.42 -1.77 10.72
CA ILE A 28 3.38 -1.01 11.98
C ILE A 28 3.88 0.44 11.85
N ASP A 29 4.56 0.76 10.74
CA ASP A 29 5.05 2.09 10.43
C ASP A 29 4.68 2.38 8.98
N VAL A 30 3.47 2.93 8.81
CA VAL A 30 2.91 3.19 7.49
C VAL A 30 3.73 4.22 6.70
N PRO A 31 4.12 5.38 7.28
CA PRO A 31 4.96 6.34 6.57
C PRO A 31 6.25 5.71 6.05
N LYS A 32 6.96 4.95 6.90
CA LYS A 32 8.22 4.30 6.49
C LYS A 32 7.99 3.20 5.46
N PHE A 33 6.92 2.42 5.62
CA PHE A 33 6.55 1.38 4.67
C PHE A 33 6.27 1.98 3.28
N LEU A 34 5.43 3.01 3.19
CA LEU A 34 5.10 3.66 1.92
C LEU A 34 6.37 4.23 1.25
N GLU A 35 7.22 4.93 2.02
CA GLU A 35 8.50 5.45 1.52
C GLU A 35 9.36 4.34 0.89
N ILE A 36 9.58 3.23 1.62
CA ILE A 36 10.38 2.10 1.14
C ILE A 36 9.76 1.49 -0.11
N GLN A 37 8.44 1.26 -0.13
CA GLN A 37 7.83 0.59 -1.26
C GLN A 37 7.78 1.45 -2.52
N PHE A 38 7.59 2.77 -2.39
CA PHE A 38 7.74 3.68 -3.53
C PHE A 38 9.18 3.76 -4.02
N LEU A 39 10.16 3.80 -3.11
CA LEU A 39 11.58 3.77 -3.48
C LEU A 39 11.95 2.49 -4.24
N GLU A 40 11.48 1.32 -3.78
CA GLU A 40 11.68 0.05 -4.50
C GLU A 40 11.08 0.10 -5.92
N CYS A 41 9.94 0.76 -6.09
CA CYS A 41 9.31 0.96 -7.39
C CYS A 41 10.11 1.92 -8.29
N GLU A 42 10.68 2.99 -7.73
CA GLU A 42 11.52 3.94 -8.46
C GLU A 42 12.87 3.33 -8.88
N LEU A 43 13.45 2.48 -8.02
CA LEU A 43 14.68 1.75 -8.30
C LEU A 43 14.46 0.55 -9.24
N TRP A 44 13.21 0.20 -9.54
CA TRP A 44 12.88 -0.95 -10.39
C TRP A 44 13.17 -0.65 -11.86
N LYS A 45 14.30 -1.14 -12.34
CA LYS A 45 14.77 -0.91 -13.74
C LYS A 45 14.05 -1.75 -14.80
N LYS A 46 13.08 -2.60 -14.43
CA LYS A 46 12.37 -3.44 -15.42
C LYS A 46 11.14 -2.70 -15.94
N LYS A 47 10.79 -2.97 -17.20
CA LYS A 47 9.64 -2.35 -17.89
C LYS A 47 8.28 -2.65 -17.25
N ASP A 48 8.18 -3.76 -16.52
CA ASP A 48 6.92 -4.22 -15.93
C ASP A 48 6.92 -4.00 -14.42
N ILE A 49 6.21 -2.95 -14.00
CA ILE A 49 6.08 -2.57 -12.59
C ILE A 49 5.21 -3.55 -11.80
N THR A 50 4.32 -4.31 -12.47
CA THR A 50 3.44 -5.29 -11.81
C THR A 50 4.23 -6.45 -11.20
N LYS A 51 5.48 -6.63 -11.62
CA LYS A 51 6.44 -7.62 -11.08
C LYS A 51 7.35 -7.06 -10.01
N CYS A 52 7.26 -5.77 -9.68
CA CYS A 52 8.01 -5.18 -8.58
C CYS A 52 7.39 -5.63 -7.24
N PRO A 53 8.18 -6.21 -6.31
CA PRO A 53 7.70 -6.58 -4.99
C PRO A 53 7.08 -5.40 -4.24
N GLY A 54 7.66 -4.21 -4.35
CA GLY A 54 7.12 -3.01 -3.72
C GLY A 54 5.76 -2.61 -4.28
N HIS A 55 5.57 -2.75 -5.59
CA HIS A 55 4.27 -2.48 -6.20
C HIS A 55 3.20 -3.46 -5.71
N LEU A 56 3.51 -4.75 -5.65
CA LEU A 56 2.59 -5.77 -5.13
C LEU A 56 2.19 -5.50 -3.67
N ARG A 57 3.14 -5.07 -2.84
CA ARG A 57 2.88 -4.71 -1.44
C ARG A 57 2.03 -3.45 -1.32
N LEU A 58 2.26 -2.43 -2.16
CA LEU A 58 1.42 -1.23 -2.21
C LEU A 58 -0.03 -1.54 -2.60
N ILE A 59 -0.24 -2.45 -3.56
CA ILE A 59 -1.58 -2.92 -3.94
C ILE A 59 -2.27 -3.60 -2.75
N LYS A 60 -1.62 -4.54 -2.08
CA LYS A 60 -2.18 -5.21 -0.90
C LYS A 60 -2.51 -4.23 0.23
N PHE A 61 -1.63 -3.25 0.45
CA PHE A 61 -1.84 -2.20 1.43
C PHE A 61 -3.06 -1.33 1.08
N TYR A 62 -3.18 -0.93 -0.19
CA TYR A 62 -4.34 -0.19 -0.67
C TYR A 62 -5.65 -0.98 -0.55
N GLU A 63 -5.63 -2.29 -0.82
CA GLU A 63 -6.78 -3.16 -0.62
C GLU A 63 -7.15 -3.29 0.87
N ALA A 64 -6.18 -3.48 1.76
CA ALA A 64 -6.41 -3.55 3.19
C ALA A 64 -7.04 -2.27 3.75
N THR A 65 -6.55 -1.11 3.31
CA THR A 65 -7.05 0.20 3.76
C THR A 65 -8.43 0.55 3.20
N LYS A 66 -8.83 -0.03 2.07
CA LYS A 66 -10.21 0.04 1.58
C LYS A 66 -11.20 -0.75 2.45
N VAL A 67 -10.77 -1.90 2.98
CA VAL A 67 -11.63 -2.76 3.80
C VAL A 67 -11.93 -2.11 5.16
N GLU A 68 -10.95 -1.41 5.74
CA GLU A 68 -11.15 -0.64 6.98
C GLU A 68 -12.15 0.51 6.82
N ASP A 69 -12.24 1.14 5.64
CA ASP A 69 -13.23 2.18 5.32
C ASP A 69 -14.67 1.62 5.24
N THR A 70 -14.84 0.32 4.92
CA THR A 70 -16.16 -0.34 4.80
C THR A 70 -16.71 -0.95 6.10
N SER A 71 -15.99 -0.85 7.22
CA SER A 71 -16.49 -1.34 8.52
C SER A 71 -17.46 -0.36 9.22
N ALA A 72 -17.84 0.73 8.56
CA ALA A 72 -18.79 1.73 9.09
C ALA A 72 -20.24 1.59 8.54
N THR A 73 -20.63 0.50 7.89
CA THR A 73 -22.06 0.27 7.57
C THR A 73 -22.41 -1.21 7.45
N GLN A 74 -22.70 -1.89 8.57
CA GLN A 74 -23.74 -2.93 8.62
C GLN A 74 -24.36 -2.94 10.04
N ASN A 75 -25.60 -2.41 10.09
CA ASN A 75 -26.71 -2.53 11.08
C ASN A 75 -26.48 -3.18 12.45
#